data_AF-A0AAV2YLJ4-F1
#
_entry.id   AF-A0AAV2YLJ4-F1
#
_cell.length_a   1.000
_cell.length_b   1.000
_cell.length_c   1.000
_cell.angle_alpha   90.00
_cell.angle_beta   90.00
_cell.angle_gamma   90.00
#
_symmetry.space_group_name_H-M   'P 1'
#
loop_
_entity.id
_entity.type
_entity.pdbx_description
1 polymer ?
#
loop_
_entity_poly.entity_id
_entity_poly.type
_entity_poly.pdbx_seq_one_letter_code
_entity_poly.pdbx_strand_id
1 'polypeptide(L)'
;MSRFAQSPDLNVLDLGFFNSIQSLQTRTSPRTIAGLIDEVQTAFAATSTWTLNKTFLSLQCVMHEVLRRNGMNNFKPAHSAKERLMLHDKLLRSIACDTAAYKEAMRAVNERRYPSFLDPLAVM
;
A
#
# COMPACT_ATOMS: atom_id res chain seq x y z
N MET A 1 -14.42 -5.18 -8.05
CA MET A 1 -13.22 -4.48 -7.55
C MET A 1 -12.00 -5.13 -8.16
N SER A 2 -11.37 -4.48 -9.15
CA SER A 2 -10.19 -5.04 -9.84
C SER A 2 -8.95 -4.85 -8.95
N ARG A 3 -8.35 -5.95 -8.49
CA ARG A 3 -7.02 -5.95 -7.85
C ARG A 3 -6.01 -5.65 -8.95
N PHE A 4 -5.14 -4.66 -8.77
CA PHE A 4 -3.98 -4.50 -9.66
C PHE A 4 -3.20 -5.81 -9.64
N ALA A 5 -3.23 -6.56 -10.74
CA ALA A 5 -2.56 -7.85 -10.82
C ALA A 5 -1.07 -7.66 -10.45
N GLN A 6 -0.54 -8.52 -9.59
CA GLN A 6 0.86 -8.52 -9.15
C GLN A 6 1.33 -7.30 -8.32
N SER A 7 0.45 -6.65 -7.56
CA SER A 7 0.84 -5.56 -6.63
C SER A 7 0.65 -5.96 -5.16
N PRO A 8 1.53 -6.78 -4.57
CA PRO A 8 1.47 -7.15 -3.15
C PRO A 8 1.57 -5.92 -2.23
N ASP A 9 2.30 -4.88 -2.65
CA ASP A 9 2.42 -3.60 -1.93
C ASP A 9 1.09 -2.84 -1.82
N LEU A 10 0.06 -3.22 -2.58
CA LEU A 10 -1.28 -2.63 -2.49
C LEU A 10 -2.27 -3.49 -1.68
N ASN A 11 -1.80 -4.59 -1.08
CA ASN A 11 -2.61 -5.40 -0.18
C ASN A 11 -2.31 -5.01 1.27
N VAL A 12 -3.30 -4.42 1.94
CA VAL A 12 -3.18 -3.97 3.34
C VAL A 12 -2.84 -5.12 4.30
N LEU A 13 -3.26 -6.35 3.99
CA LEU A 13 -2.95 -7.53 4.81
C LEU A 13 -1.49 -7.95 4.66
N ASP A 14 -0.95 -7.89 3.44
CA ASP A 14 0.47 -8.19 3.17
C ASP A 14 1.37 -7.12 3.84
N LEU A 15 0.99 -5.85 3.76
CA LEU A 15 1.73 -4.75 4.40
C LEU A 15 1.66 -4.74 5.93
N GLY A 16 0.63 -5.34 6.52
CA GLY A 16 0.33 -5.21 7.95
C GLY A 16 0.37 -6.55 8.68
N PHE A 17 -0.76 -7.23 8.67
CA PHE A 17 -0.99 -8.38 9.53
C PHE A 17 -0.10 -9.57 9.19
N PHE A 18 0.05 -9.91 7.91
CA PHE A 18 0.91 -11.03 7.50
C PHE A 18 2.40 -10.73 7.73
N ASN A 19 2.82 -9.49 7.52
CA ASN A 19 4.16 -9.06 7.90
C ASN A 19 4.41 -9.21 9.41
N SER A 20 3.39 -8.98 10.25
CA SER A 20 3.49 -9.16 11.69
C SER A 20 3.61 -10.64 12.09
N ILE A 21 2.85 -11.53 11.44
CA ILE A 21 2.98 -12.99 11.62
C ILE A 21 4.37 -13.46 11.17
N GLN A 22 4.85 -12.99 10.01
CA GLN A 22 6.17 -13.34 9.51
C GLN A 22 7.29 -12.88 10.46
N SER A 23 7.15 -11.69 11.06
CA SER A 23 8.08 -11.23 12.09
C SER A 23 8.08 -12.13 13.33
N LEU A 24 6.92 -12.65 13.76
CA LEU A 24 6.84 -13.61 14.86
C LEU A 24 7.53 -14.93 14.52
N GLN A 25 7.34 -15.45 13.31
CA GLN A 25 8.01 -16.68 12.83
C GLN A 25 9.55 -16.57 12.78
N THR A 26 10.12 -15.36 12.73
CA THR A 26 11.59 -15.20 12.87
C THR A 26 12.07 -15.35 14.32
N ARG A 27 11.15 -15.27 15.29
CA ARG A 27 11.41 -15.31 16.73
C ARG A 27 10.94 -16.62 17.37
N THR A 28 9.94 -17.26 16.78
CA THR A 28 9.33 -18.50 17.25
C THR A 28 9.30 -19.53 16.11
N SER A 29 9.36 -20.83 16.43
CA SER A 29 9.34 -21.89 15.43
C SER A 29 8.36 -22.98 15.88
N PRO A 30 7.06 -22.81 15.58
CA PRO A 30 6.03 -23.75 16.02
C PRO A 30 6.17 -25.04 15.21
N ARG A 31 6.16 -26.18 15.90
CA ARG A 31 6.30 -27.51 15.27
C ARG A 31 4.98 -28.28 15.18
N THR A 32 3.89 -27.66 15.60
CA THR A 32 2.56 -28.28 15.64
C THR A 32 1.51 -27.31 15.10
N ILE A 33 0.40 -27.86 14.61
CA ILE A 33 -0.75 -27.05 14.17
C ILE A 33 -1.28 -26.19 15.32
N ALA A 34 -1.34 -26.73 16.54
CA ALA A 34 -1.76 -25.97 17.72
C ALA A 34 -0.84 -24.77 17.99
N GLY A 35 0.48 -24.94 17.87
CA GLY A 35 1.43 -23.83 18.02
C GLY A 35 1.28 -22.77 16.92
N LEU A 36 1.02 -23.18 15.68
CA LEU A 36 0.72 -22.25 14.59
C LEU A 36 -0.55 -21.42 14.86
N ILE A 37 -1.60 -22.04 15.40
CA ILE A 37 -2.85 -21.35 15.75
C ILE A 37 -2.59 -20.32 16.87
N ASP A 38 -1.85 -20.70 17.91
CA ASP A 38 -1.51 -19.83 19.03
C ASP A 38 -0.70 -18.60 18.60
N GLU A 39 0.26 -18.78 17.68
CA GLU A 39 1.04 -17.67 17.11
C GLU A 39 0.17 -16.70 16.31
N VAL A 40 -0.76 -17.20 15.50
CA VAL A 40 -1.69 -16.34 14.75
C VAL A 40 -2.60 -15.55 15.71
N GLN A 41 -3.10 -16.20 16.76
CA GLN A 41 -3.90 -15.55 17.80
C GLN A 41 -3.09 -14.49 18.55
N THR A 42 -1.84 -14.79 18.88
CA THR A 42 -0.92 -13.85 19.54
C THR A 42 -0.62 -12.64 18.63
N ALA A 43 -0.36 -12.87 17.34
CA ALA A 43 -0.16 -11.81 16.36
C ALA A 43 -1.39 -10.90 16.27
N PHE A 44 -2.58 -11.50 16.26
CA PHE A 44 -3.85 -10.78 16.22
C PHE A 44 -4.05 -9.93 17.47
N ALA A 45 -3.85 -10.51 18.65
CA ALA A 45 -3.95 -9.79 19.92
C ALA A 45 -2.94 -8.64 20.05
N ALA A 46 -1.73 -8.81 19.50
CA ALA A 46 -0.69 -7.78 19.48
C ALA A 46 -0.97 -6.65 18.46
N THR A 47 -1.91 -6.86 17.52
CA THR A 47 -2.23 -5.87 16.49
C THR A 47 -3.13 -4.77 17.05
N SER A 48 -2.52 -3.67 17.47
CA SER A 48 -3.23 -2.49 17.98
C SER A 48 -3.85 -1.63 16.86
N THR A 49 -4.81 -0.78 17.22
CA THR A 49 -5.35 0.27 16.33
C THR A 49 -4.25 1.20 15.80
N TRP A 50 -3.23 1.45 16.60
CA TRP A 50 -2.04 2.20 16.19
C TRP A 50 -1.29 1.47 15.08
N THR A 51 -1.00 0.17 15.26
CA THR A 51 -0.36 -0.69 14.24
C THR A 51 -1.15 -0.68 12.94
N LEU A 52 -2.48 -0.84 13.01
CA LEU A 52 -3.35 -0.77 11.84
C LEU A 52 -3.28 0.58 11.14
N ASN A 53 -3.31 1.69 11.88
CA ASN A 53 -3.19 3.03 11.30
C ASN A 53 -1.84 3.21 10.57
N LYS A 54 -0.75 2.67 11.12
CA LYS A 54 0.56 2.66 10.43
C LYS A 54 0.51 1.91 9.11
N THR A 55 -0.19 0.78 9.06
CA THR A 55 -0.38 0.01 7.83
C THR A 55 -1.20 0.79 6.81
N PHE A 56 -2.29 1.44 7.22
CA PHE A 56 -3.10 2.26 6.32
C PHE A 56 -2.34 3.46 5.76
N LEU A 57 -1.57 4.16 6.59
CA LEU A 57 -0.69 5.24 6.12
C LEU A 57 0.39 4.72 5.17
N SER A 58 0.92 3.52 5.43
CA SER A 58 1.87 2.86 4.54
C SER A 58 1.27 2.59 3.17
N LEU A 59 0.04 2.09 3.13
CA LEU A 59 -0.69 1.84 1.88
C LEU A 59 -0.90 3.14 1.11
N GLN A 60 -1.27 4.23 1.79
CA GLN A 60 -1.45 5.54 1.15
C GLN A 60 -0.13 6.07 0.55
N CYS A 61 1.00 5.91 1.24
CA CYS A 61 2.31 6.24 0.68
C CYS A 61 2.62 5.43 -0.59
N VAL A 62 2.33 4.13 -0.59
CA VAL A 62 2.51 3.26 -1.76
C VAL A 62 1.64 3.76 -2.92
N MET A 63 0.36 4.08 -2.65
CA MET A 63 -0.55 4.64 -3.66
C MET A 63 -0.03 5.96 -4.26
N HIS A 64 0.57 6.83 -3.44
CA HIS A 64 1.21 8.05 -3.96
C HIS A 64 2.38 7.76 -4.88
N GLU A 65 3.26 6.81 -4.53
CA GLU A 65 4.38 6.45 -5.41
C GLU A 65 3.89 5.83 -6.73
N VAL A 66 2.83 5.04 -6.69
CA VAL A 66 2.17 4.51 -7.90
C VAL A 66 1.65 5.66 -8.78
N LEU A 67 0.99 6.66 -8.18
CA LEU A 67 0.51 7.84 -8.91
C LEU A 67 1.66 8.63 -9.54
N ARG A 68 2.71 8.93 -8.77
CA ARG A 68 3.90 9.65 -9.25
C ARG A 68 4.65 8.94 -10.37
N ARG A 69 4.47 7.63 -10.49
CA ARG A 69 5.14 6.79 -11.50
C ARG A 69 4.17 6.27 -12.56
N ASN A 70 3.02 6.91 -12.74
CA ASN A 70 2.05 6.58 -13.79
C ASN A 70 1.66 5.09 -13.83
N GLY A 71 1.53 4.47 -12.66
CA GLY A 71 1.12 3.07 -12.50
C GLY A 71 2.26 2.05 -12.47
N MET A 72 3.54 2.46 -12.50
CA MET A 72 4.67 1.53 -12.37
C MET A 72 4.85 1.04 -10.92
N ASN A 73 5.33 -0.20 -10.75
CA ASN A 73 5.60 -0.83 -9.45
C ASN A 73 7.10 -0.79 -9.04
N ASN A 74 7.98 -0.27 -9.89
CA ASN A 74 9.43 -0.17 -9.60
C ASN A 74 9.77 1.00 -8.67
N PHE A 75 9.23 1.01 -7.46
CA PHE A 75 9.60 1.97 -6.41
C PHE A 75 10.07 1.25 -5.16
N LYS A 76 11.08 1.82 -4.49
CA LYS A 76 11.44 1.38 -3.14
C LYS A 76 10.39 1.97 -2.21
N PRO A 77 9.64 1.17 -1.42
CA PRO A 77 8.75 1.71 -0.41
C PRO A 77 9.57 2.62 0.51
N ALA A 78 9.24 3.92 0.57
CA ALA A 78 9.91 4.84 1.46
C ALA A 78 9.52 4.51 2.91
N HIS A 79 10.31 3.67 3.57
CA HIS A 79 10.09 3.29 4.98
C HIS A 79 10.31 4.49 5.93
N SER A 80 11.17 5.46 5.54
CA SER A 80 11.68 6.54 6.38
C SER A 80 10.78 7.78 6.52
N ALA A 81 9.80 8.00 5.63
CA ALA A 81 8.87 9.12 5.77
C ALA A 81 7.78 8.87 6.84
N LYS A 82 7.57 7.61 7.22
CA LYS A 82 6.51 7.16 8.13
C LYS A 82 6.78 7.57 9.58
N GLU A 83 8.02 7.43 10.04
CA GLU A 83 8.41 7.82 11.41
C GLU A 83 8.26 9.33 11.63
N ARG A 84 8.68 10.16 10.67
CA ARG A 84 8.50 11.62 10.74
C ARG A 84 7.04 12.07 10.76
N LEU A 85 6.17 11.37 10.02
CA LEU A 85 4.72 11.64 10.00
C LEU A 85 4.03 11.15 11.30
N MET A 86 4.55 10.09 11.93
CA MET A 86 4.04 9.52 13.18
C MET A 86 4.58 10.21 14.44
N LEU A 87 5.75 10.87 14.35
CA LEU A 87 6.40 11.61 15.44
C LEU A 87 5.58 12.80 15.96
N HIS A 88 4.59 13.27 15.20
CA HIS A 88 3.74 14.40 15.60
C HIS A 88 2.52 14.03 16.47
N ASP A 89 2.46 12.80 17.00
CA ASP A 89 1.44 12.28 17.94
C ASP A 89 -0.04 12.48 17.52
N LYS A 90 -0.26 12.89 16.28
CA LYS A 90 -1.56 12.99 15.66
C LYS A 90 -1.74 11.74 14.83
N LEU A 91 -2.74 10.94 15.17
CA LEU A 91 -3.19 9.80 14.40
C LEU A 91 -3.74 10.30 13.04
N LEU A 92 -2.85 10.70 12.14
CA LEU A 92 -3.21 11.11 10.79
C LEU A 92 -3.98 9.94 10.17
N ARG A 93 -5.22 10.22 9.76
CA ARG A 93 -6.07 9.25 9.07
C ARG A 93 -5.73 9.18 7.59
N SER A 94 -5.22 10.27 7.04
CA SER A 94 -4.90 10.38 5.62
C SER A 94 -3.67 11.25 5.35
N ILE A 95 -2.96 10.94 4.27
CA ILE A 95 -1.86 11.74 3.73
C ILE A 95 -2.42 12.63 2.60
N ALA A 96 -1.97 13.88 2.54
CA ALA A 96 -2.39 14.81 1.49
C ALA A 96 -1.83 14.38 0.12
N CYS A 97 -2.71 14.14 -0.85
CA CYS A 97 -2.33 13.81 -2.22
C CYS A 97 -1.91 15.07 -2.98
N ASP A 98 -0.75 15.00 -3.65
CA ASP A 98 -0.29 16.09 -4.51
C ASP A 98 -1.22 16.23 -5.73
N THR A 99 -1.82 17.41 -5.85
CA THR A 99 -2.76 17.71 -6.93
C THR A 99 -2.10 17.66 -8.30
N ALA A 100 -0.81 18.00 -8.40
CA ALA A 100 -0.08 17.91 -9.67
C ALA A 100 0.11 16.45 -10.09
N ALA A 101 0.62 15.60 -9.18
CA ALA A 101 0.74 14.17 -9.42
C ALA A 101 -0.60 13.50 -9.78
N TYR A 102 -1.68 13.85 -9.08
CA TYR A 102 -3.02 13.35 -9.42
C TYR A 102 -3.45 13.73 -10.85
N LYS A 103 -3.31 15.01 -11.22
CA LYS A 103 -3.66 15.49 -12.56
C LYS A 103 -2.84 14.82 -13.65
N GLU A 104 -1.55 14.59 -13.41
CA GLU A 104 -0.67 13.90 -14.34
C GLU A 104 -1.07 12.44 -14.54
N ALA A 105 -1.27 11.71 -13.44
CA ALA A 105 -1.74 10.32 -13.49
C ALA A 105 -3.08 10.20 -14.22
N MET A 106 -4.01 11.12 -13.98
CA MET A 106 -5.30 11.17 -14.68
C MET A 106 -5.15 11.39 -16.19
N ARG A 107 -4.24 12.28 -16.63
CA ARG A 107 -3.93 12.45 -18.06
C ARG A 107 -3.40 11.15 -18.66
N ALA A 108 -2.40 10.54 -18.02
CA ALA A 108 -1.80 9.30 -18.50
C ALA A 108 -2.81 8.14 -18.59
N VAL A 109 -3.75 8.05 -17.63
CA VAL A 109 -4.84 7.06 -17.67
C VAL A 109 -5.79 7.33 -18.83
N ASN A 110 -6.17 8.60 -19.05
CA ASN A 110 -7.06 8.99 -20.14
C ASN A 110 -6.42 8.70 -21.50
N GLU A 111 -5.13 9.02 -21.70
CA GLU A 111 -4.38 8.72 -22.94
C GLU A 111 -4.30 7.22 -23.23
N ARG A 112 -4.13 6.38 -22.19
CA ARG A 112 -4.13 4.92 -22.36
C ARG A 112 -5.51 4.35 -22.67
N ARG A 113 -6.58 4.97 -22.14
CA ARG A 113 -7.97 4.52 -22.32
C ARG A 113 -8.58 5.01 -23.63
N TYR A 114 -8.17 6.21 -24.08
CA TYR A 114 -8.58 6.86 -25.32
C TYR A 114 -7.33 7.40 -26.03
N PRO A 115 -6.55 6.52 -26.69
CA PRO A 115 -5.42 6.97 -27.48
C PRO A 115 -5.94 7.92 -28.57
N SER A 116 -5.23 9.03 -28.80
CA SER A 116 -5.58 10.04 -29.82
C SER A 116 -5.67 9.48 -31.25
N PHE A 117 -5.13 8.29 -31.51
CA PHE A 117 -5.29 7.54 -32.76
C PHE A 117 -6.71 6.94 -32.95
N LEU A 118 -7.49 6.78 -31.87
CA LEU A 118 -8.86 6.29 -31.90
C LEU A 118 -9.91 7.41 -31.90
N ASP A 119 -9.50 8.68 -32.06
CA ASP A 119 -10.42 9.80 -32.27
C ASP A 119 -10.92 9.80 -33.73
N PRO A 120 -12.21 9.53 -34.01
CA PRO A 120 -12.76 9.56 -35.35
C PRO A 120 -12.72 10.97 -36.00
N LEU A 121 -12.43 12.01 -35.22
CA LEU A 121 -12.38 13.41 -35.67
C LEU A 121 -10.96 13.92 -35.95
N ALA A 122 -9.92 13.10 -35.73
CA ALA A 122 -8.52 13.50 -35.98
C ALA A 122 -8.01 13.19 -37.41
N VAL A 123 -8.88 12.68 -38.31
CA VAL A 123 -8.56 12.32 -39.71
C VAL A 123 -9.44 13.09 -40.72
N MET A 124 -10.00 14.23 -40.33
CA MET A 124 -10.59 15.23 -41.24
C MET A 124 -9.84 16.55 -41.10
#